data_AF-A0A8S4RST4-F1
#
_entry.id   AF-A0A8S4RST4-F1
#
_cell.length_a   1.000
_cell.length_b   1.000
_cell.length_c   1.000
_cell.angle_alpha   90.00
_cell.angle_beta   90.00
_cell.angle_gamma   90.00
#
_symmetry.space_group_name_H-M   'P 1'
#
loop_
_entity.id
_entity.type
_entity.pdbx_description
1 polymer ?
#
loop_
_entity_poly.entity_id
_entity_poly.type
_entity_poly.pdbx_seq_one_letter_code
_entity_poly.pdbx_strand_id
1 'polypeptide(L)'
;MASLWYPVVVIVVMATVSRPVSGTAEAMSHVTAHFGKALEECRGESGLSPEVLEQFQHFWSEDFEVVHRELGCALICMSNKFSLMQDDARIHHINMHDYVKSFPKGELLSEKMVELIHNCEKEHNNIEDDCSRVVKVAACFKVNAKKEGIAPEVTMIEAVLEKY
;
A
#
# COMPACT_ATOMS: atom_id res chain seq x y z
N MET A 1 -61.21 -23.19 -20.28
CA MET A 1 -60.48 -24.06 -19.34
C MET A 1 -59.65 -25.02 -20.18
N ALA A 2 -58.32 -25.11 -20.18
CA ALA A 2 -57.24 -24.57 -19.34
C ALA A 2 -56.06 -24.25 -20.28
N SER A 3 -55.59 -23.01 -20.28
CA SER A 3 -54.29 -22.58 -19.71
C SER A 3 -53.06 -23.21 -20.38
N LEU A 4 -52.51 -22.48 -21.35
CA LEU A 4 -51.15 -22.63 -21.85
C LEU A 4 -50.17 -22.41 -20.68
N TRP A 5 -49.42 -23.44 -20.31
CA TRP A 5 -48.27 -23.31 -19.40
C TRP A 5 -46.98 -23.30 -20.23
N TYR A 6 -46.54 -22.09 -20.58
CA TYR A 6 -45.19 -21.82 -21.06
C TYR A 6 -44.28 -21.77 -19.81
N PRO A 7 -43.25 -22.62 -19.66
CA PRO A 7 -42.26 -22.39 -18.63
C PRO A 7 -41.42 -21.19 -19.06
N VAL A 8 -41.65 -20.07 -18.39
CA VAL A 8 -40.78 -18.88 -18.46
C VAL A 8 -39.42 -19.32 -17.92
N VAL A 9 -38.48 -19.58 -18.82
CA VAL A 9 -37.05 -19.72 -18.50
C VAL A 9 -36.57 -18.35 -18.06
N VAL A 10 -36.55 -18.13 -16.75
CA VAL A 10 -35.93 -16.95 -16.13
C VAL A 10 -34.42 -17.14 -16.24
N ILE A 11 -33.83 -16.56 -17.29
CA ILE A 11 -32.38 -16.35 -17.37
C ILE A 11 -32.03 -15.34 -16.30
N VAL A 12 -31.64 -15.82 -15.13
CA VAL A 12 -30.95 -15.01 -14.11
C VAL A 12 -29.57 -14.72 -14.67
N VAL A 13 -29.45 -13.59 -15.37
CA VAL A 13 -28.15 -12.99 -15.64
C VAL A 13 -27.57 -12.63 -14.28
N MET A 14 -26.63 -13.46 -13.79
CA MET A 14 -25.72 -13.05 -12.73
C MET A 14 -24.96 -11.84 -13.27
N ALA A 15 -25.49 -10.65 -12.98
CA ALA A 15 -24.70 -9.44 -12.98
C ALA A 15 -23.59 -9.68 -11.96
N THR A 16 -22.42 -10.08 -12.45
CA THR A 16 -21.19 -10.06 -11.67
C THR A 16 -21.08 -8.65 -11.14
N VAL A 17 -21.28 -8.49 -9.84
CA VAL A 17 -21.07 -7.24 -9.13
C VAL A 17 -19.58 -6.94 -9.28
N SER A 18 -19.22 -6.22 -10.33
CA SER A 18 -17.95 -5.53 -10.42
C SER A 18 -17.98 -4.51 -9.29
N ARG A 19 -17.44 -4.90 -8.12
CA ARG A 19 -17.21 -3.97 -7.02
C ARG A 19 -16.44 -2.80 -7.64
N PRO A 20 -16.94 -1.56 -7.58
CA PRO A 20 -16.17 -0.44 -8.06
C PRO A 20 -14.84 -0.46 -7.31
N VAL A 21 -13.74 -0.64 -8.05
CA VAL A 21 -12.40 -0.47 -7.49
C VAL A 21 -12.38 0.93 -6.91
N SER A 22 -12.07 1.04 -5.62
CA SER A 22 -11.92 2.34 -4.99
C SER A 22 -10.80 3.06 -5.71
N GLY A 23 -11.05 4.27 -6.24
CA GLY A 23 -10.03 5.05 -6.94
C GLY A 23 -8.76 5.27 -6.10
N THR A 24 -8.88 5.22 -4.78
CA THR A 24 -7.77 5.29 -3.82
C THR A 24 -6.92 4.02 -3.76
N ALA A 25 -7.51 2.83 -3.93
CA ALA A 25 -6.75 1.58 -3.99
C ALA A 25 -5.96 1.48 -5.30
N GLU A 26 -6.52 1.98 -6.40
CA GLU A 26 -5.79 2.13 -7.66
C GLU A 26 -4.60 3.11 -7.51
N ALA A 27 -4.82 4.28 -6.90
CA ALA A 27 -3.72 5.21 -6.59
C ALA A 27 -2.65 4.55 -5.69
N MET A 28 -3.05 3.79 -4.67
CA MET A 28 -2.12 3.08 -3.78
C MET A 28 -1.31 2.02 -4.52
N SER A 29 -1.87 1.36 -5.52
CA SER A 29 -1.15 0.38 -6.35
C SER A 29 -0.01 1.05 -7.13
N HIS A 30 -0.27 2.23 -7.72
CA HIS A 30 0.73 3.03 -8.42
C HIS A 30 1.85 3.52 -7.49
N VAL A 31 1.47 4.05 -6.33
CA VAL A 31 2.41 4.48 -5.28
C VAL A 31 3.31 3.31 -4.87
N THR A 32 2.72 2.13 -4.62
CA THR A 32 3.45 0.92 -4.21
C THR A 32 4.40 0.44 -5.29
N ALA A 33 3.94 0.37 -6.54
CA ALA A 33 4.76 -0.07 -7.68
C ALA A 33 5.99 0.82 -7.87
N HIS A 34 5.79 2.14 -7.91
CA HIS A 34 6.89 3.07 -8.09
C HIS A 34 7.84 3.10 -6.90
N PHE A 35 7.30 3.12 -5.67
CA PHE A 35 8.12 3.12 -4.45
C PHE A 35 8.96 1.85 -4.34
N GLY A 36 8.38 0.69 -4.71
CA GLY A 36 9.03 -0.62 -4.65
C GLY A 36 10.30 -0.77 -5.48
N LYS A 37 10.52 0.09 -6.50
CA LYS A 37 11.74 0.08 -7.31
C LYS A 37 13.02 0.33 -6.53
N ALA A 38 12.93 1.12 -5.45
CA ALA A 38 14.07 1.43 -4.61
C ALA A 38 14.49 0.24 -3.71
N LEU A 39 13.67 -0.83 -3.64
CA LEU A 39 13.92 -1.96 -2.73
C LEU A 39 15.28 -2.61 -2.98
N GLU A 40 15.61 -2.88 -4.25
CA GLU A 40 16.84 -3.61 -4.59
C GLU A 40 18.10 -2.83 -4.21
N GLU A 41 18.11 -1.53 -4.47
CA GLU A 41 19.20 -0.64 -4.05
C GLU A 41 19.34 -0.57 -2.53
N CYS A 42 18.24 -0.73 -1.80
CA CYS A 42 18.20 -0.61 -0.34
C CYS A 42 18.45 -1.92 0.41
N ARG A 43 18.52 -3.08 -0.25
CA ARG A 43 18.76 -4.38 0.42
C ARG A 43 20.10 -4.44 1.13
N GLY A 44 21.17 -4.03 0.44
CA GLY A 44 22.52 -4.11 0.97
C GLY A 44 22.70 -3.28 2.23
N GLU A 45 22.11 -2.08 2.25
CA GLU A 45 22.21 -1.14 3.38
C GLU A 45 21.31 -1.55 4.56
N SER A 46 20.14 -2.13 4.28
CA SER A 46 19.16 -2.52 5.31
C SER A 46 19.38 -3.91 5.90
N GLY A 47 20.12 -4.77 5.21
CA GLY A 47 20.22 -6.20 5.54
C GLY A 47 18.98 -7.01 5.18
N LEU A 48 18.03 -6.43 4.42
CA LEU A 48 16.78 -7.09 4.05
C LEU A 48 17.01 -8.18 3.00
N SER A 49 17.05 -9.43 3.46
CA SER A 49 17.16 -10.62 2.59
C SER A 49 15.96 -10.72 1.63
N PRO A 50 16.17 -11.16 0.36
CA PRO A 50 15.08 -11.53 -0.53
C PRO A 50 14.15 -12.61 0.03
N GLU A 51 14.64 -13.47 0.95
CA GLU A 51 13.82 -14.48 1.63
C GLU A 51 12.77 -13.88 2.56
N VAL A 52 13.04 -12.69 3.12
CA VAL A 52 12.10 -11.98 3.99
C VAL A 52 11.03 -11.30 3.14
N LEU A 53 11.45 -10.54 2.13
CA LEU A 53 10.55 -9.86 1.22
C LEU A 53 11.17 -9.85 -0.17
N GLU A 54 10.67 -10.68 -1.07
CA GLU A 54 11.20 -10.82 -2.42
C GLU A 54 10.90 -9.59 -3.29
N GLN A 55 9.64 -9.17 -3.30
CA GLN A 55 9.16 -8.02 -4.06
C GLN A 55 8.31 -7.13 -3.15
N PHE A 56 8.42 -5.82 -3.33
CA PHE A 56 7.76 -4.87 -2.44
C PHE A 56 6.24 -5.00 -2.43
N GLN A 57 5.62 -5.43 -3.54
CA GLN A 57 4.18 -5.65 -3.61
C GLN A 57 3.65 -6.67 -2.58
N HIS A 58 4.48 -7.65 -2.18
CA HIS A 58 4.11 -8.63 -1.16
C HIS A 58 3.91 -8.00 0.22
N PHE A 59 4.34 -6.75 0.43
CA PHE A 59 3.94 -5.94 1.58
C PHE A 59 2.43 -5.99 1.82
N TRP A 60 1.62 -5.99 0.77
CA TRP A 60 0.16 -5.98 0.85
C TRP A 60 -0.47 -7.36 1.03
N SER A 61 0.26 -8.45 0.80
CA SER A 61 -0.24 -9.82 0.96
C SER A 61 -0.80 -10.07 2.36
N GLU A 62 -1.86 -10.86 2.47
CA GLU A 62 -2.40 -11.30 3.77
C GLU A 62 -1.40 -12.16 4.53
N ASP A 63 -0.59 -12.95 3.81
CA ASP A 63 0.37 -13.90 4.40
C ASP A 63 1.69 -13.24 4.83
N PHE A 64 1.86 -11.94 4.57
CA PHE A 64 3.08 -11.22 4.90
C PHE A 64 2.97 -10.41 6.19
N GLU A 65 3.78 -10.78 7.19
CA GLU A 65 3.89 -10.07 8.46
C GLU A 65 4.92 -8.93 8.40
N VAL A 66 4.47 -7.69 8.64
CA VAL A 66 5.31 -6.50 8.64
C VAL A 66 5.97 -6.33 10.02
N VAL A 67 7.02 -7.11 10.30
CA VAL A 67 7.62 -7.17 11.66
C VAL A 67 9.15 -7.05 11.69
N HIS A 68 9.83 -7.30 10.58
CA HIS A 68 11.29 -7.35 10.52
C HIS A 68 11.93 -5.97 10.64
N ARG A 69 12.91 -5.81 11.53
CA ARG A 69 13.63 -4.54 11.72
C ARG A 69 14.33 -4.09 10.43
N GLU A 70 14.88 -5.04 9.68
CA GLU A 70 15.52 -4.86 8.39
C GLU A 70 14.56 -4.24 7.37
N LEU A 71 13.28 -4.63 7.41
CA LEU A 71 12.26 -4.00 6.57
C LEU A 71 12.04 -2.54 6.96
N GLY A 72 12.08 -2.23 8.26
CA GLY A 72 12.04 -0.84 8.73
C GLY A 72 13.21 0.00 8.21
N CYS A 73 14.43 -0.54 8.25
CA CYS A 73 15.60 0.13 7.68
C CYS A 73 15.48 0.27 6.15
N ALA A 74 14.95 -0.74 5.45
CA ALA A 74 14.72 -0.68 4.01
C ALA A 74 13.72 0.42 3.66
N LEU A 75 12.62 0.54 4.41
CA LEU A 75 11.63 1.60 4.23
C LEU A 75 12.24 2.99 4.42
N ILE A 76 13.11 3.18 5.43
CA ILE A 76 13.83 4.45 5.61
C ILE A 76 14.71 4.76 4.38
N CYS A 77 15.52 3.79 3.94
CA CYS A 77 16.37 3.94 2.77
C CYS A 77 15.56 4.32 1.53
N MET A 78 14.48 3.57 1.25
CA MET A 78 13.60 3.81 0.11
C MET A 78 12.93 5.19 0.19
N SER A 79 12.45 5.59 1.37
CA SER A 79 11.86 6.91 1.58
C SER A 79 12.85 8.04 1.35
N ASN A 80 14.11 7.89 1.76
CA ASN A 80 15.15 8.91 1.55
C ASN A 80 15.50 9.11 0.08
N LYS A 81 15.46 8.06 -0.76
CA LYS A 81 15.66 8.16 -2.22
C LYS A 81 14.65 9.10 -2.90
N PHE A 82 13.46 9.21 -2.32
CA PHE A 82 12.37 10.07 -2.81
C PHE A 82 12.13 11.30 -1.92
N SER A 83 13.02 11.56 -0.95
CA SER A 83 12.90 12.65 0.03
C SER A 83 11.56 12.65 0.79
N LEU A 84 11.03 11.47 1.10
CA LEU A 84 9.73 11.30 1.77
C LEU A 84 9.83 11.31 3.30
N MET A 85 11.04 11.39 3.84
CA MET A 85 11.30 11.48 5.28
C MET A 85 12.08 12.75 5.63
N GLN A 86 11.93 13.18 6.88
CA GLN A 86 12.75 14.20 7.54
C GLN A 86 13.97 13.56 8.21
N ASP A 87 14.86 14.39 8.74
CA ASP A 87 16.09 13.94 9.42
C ASP A 87 15.85 13.08 10.67
N ASP A 88 14.64 13.13 11.25
CA ASP A 88 14.24 12.32 12.41
C ASP A 88 13.53 11.01 12.02
N ALA A 89 13.68 10.57 10.76
CA ALA A 89 13.05 9.37 10.22
C ALA A 89 11.52 9.33 10.41
N ARG A 90 10.87 10.49 10.32
CA ARG A 90 9.42 10.64 10.16
C ARG A 90 9.07 11.10 8.77
N ILE A 91 7.81 10.94 8.38
CA ILE A 91 7.37 11.42 7.08
C ILE A 91 7.58 12.93 6.92
N HIS A 92 8.00 13.32 5.73
CA HIS A 92 7.96 14.69 5.28
C HIS A 92 6.58 14.95 4.66
N HIS A 93 5.65 15.51 5.42
CA HIS A 93 4.22 15.61 5.03
C HIS A 93 3.99 16.21 3.64
N ILE A 94 4.70 17.31 3.32
CA ILE A 94 4.56 18.00 2.02
C ILE A 94 5.06 17.11 0.87
N ASN A 95 6.31 16.64 0.95
CA ASN A 95 6.89 15.74 -0.06
C ASN A 95 6.08 14.46 -0.25
N MET A 96 5.59 13.84 0.84
CA MET A 96 4.71 12.67 0.75
C MET A 96 3.41 13.00 0.02
N HIS A 97 2.77 14.11 0.36
CA HIS A 97 1.56 14.55 -0.30
C HIS A 97 1.78 14.79 -1.80
N ASP A 98 2.85 15.50 -2.17
CA ASP A 98 3.16 15.82 -3.56
C ASP A 98 3.60 14.59 -4.37
N TYR A 99 4.36 13.70 -3.74
CA TYR A 99 4.72 12.40 -4.31
C TYR A 99 3.47 11.58 -4.63
N VAL A 100 2.52 11.44 -3.69
CA VAL A 100 1.28 10.71 -3.93
C VAL A 100 0.44 11.37 -5.03
N LYS A 101 0.35 12.71 -5.07
CA LYS A 101 -0.35 13.46 -6.13
C LYS A 101 0.26 13.32 -7.52
N SER A 102 1.52 12.90 -7.63
CA SER A 102 2.15 12.66 -8.94
C SER A 102 1.62 11.43 -9.67
N PHE A 103 0.87 10.56 -8.98
CA PHE A 103 0.29 9.34 -9.55
C PHE A 103 -1.15 9.53 -10.04
N PRO A 104 -1.63 8.69 -10.99
CA PRO A 104 -3.03 8.70 -11.39
C PRO A 104 -3.97 8.55 -10.19
N LYS A 105 -4.95 9.45 -10.07
CA LYS A 105 -5.91 9.52 -8.95
C LYS A 105 -5.26 9.77 -7.58
N GLY A 106 -4.01 10.20 -7.55
CA GLY A 106 -3.26 10.49 -6.33
C GLY A 106 -3.88 11.56 -5.44
N GLU A 107 -4.60 12.52 -6.04
CA GLU A 107 -5.35 13.56 -5.33
C GLU A 107 -6.45 13.02 -4.42
N LEU A 108 -6.98 11.82 -4.71
CA LEU A 108 -7.97 11.15 -3.87
C LEU A 108 -7.34 10.45 -2.66
N LEU A 109 -6.03 10.19 -2.70
CA LEU A 109 -5.30 9.41 -1.70
C LEU A 109 -4.39 10.25 -0.82
N SER A 110 -3.79 11.33 -1.34
CA SER A 110 -2.65 12.01 -0.73
C SER A 110 -2.88 12.45 0.72
N GLU A 111 -3.98 13.14 0.99
CA GLU A 111 -4.32 13.63 2.34
C GLU A 111 -4.56 12.46 3.30
N LYS A 112 -5.36 11.48 2.86
CA LYS A 112 -5.69 10.30 3.65
C LYS A 112 -4.46 9.46 4.00
N MET A 113 -3.55 9.27 3.04
CA MET A 113 -2.33 8.50 3.25
C MET A 113 -1.39 9.19 4.26
N VAL A 114 -1.19 10.50 4.12
CA VAL A 114 -0.39 11.29 5.07
C VAL A 114 -1.00 11.24 6.47
N GLU A 115 -2.32 11.40 6.57
CA GLU A 115 -3.03 11.33 7.85
C GLU A 115 -2.85 9.96 8.53
N LEU A 116 -3.06 8.87 7.79
CA LEU A 116 -2.92 7.51 8.35
C LEU A 116 -1.50 7.22 8.83
N ILE A 117 -0.48 7.57 8.04
CA ILE A 117 0.91 7.34 8.44
C ILE A 117 1.24 8.20 9.68
N HIS A 118 0.87 9.48 9.68
CA HIS A 118 1.15 10.38 10.79
C HIS A 118 0.46 9.93 12.10
N ASN A 119 -0.75 9.38 12.02
CA ASN A 119 -1.42 8.83 13.19
C ASN A 119 -0.69 7.58 13.71
N CYS A 120 -0.23 6.69 12.83
CA CYS A 120 0.60 5.55 13.22
C CYS A 120 1.95 5.97 13.83
N GLU A 121 2.58 7.06 13.37
CA GLU A 121 3.80 7.59 13.99
C GLU A 121 3.60 8.03 15.44
N LYS A 122 2.45 8.63 15.75
CA LYS A 122 2.11 9.06 17.12
C LYS A 122 2.01 7.87 18.07
N GLU A 123 1.45 6.75 17.62
CA GLU A 123 1.30 5.53 18.42
C GLU A 123 2.64 4.88 18.80
N HIS A 124 3.68 5.11 18.00
CA HIS A 124 4.99 4.48 18.15
C HIS A 124 6.11 5.47 18.47
N ASN A 125 5.75 6.65 18.99
CA ASN A 125 6.69 7.74 19.24
C ASN A 125 7.73 7.45 20.34
N ASN A 126 7.50 6.43 21.15
CA ASN A 126 8.36 6.01 22.26
C ASN A 126 9.41 4.97 21.86
N ILE A 127 9.45 4.55 20.60
CA ILE A 127 10.44 3.59 20.10
C ILE A 127 11.68 4.37 19.64
N GLU A 128 12.81 4.16 20.33
CA GLU A 128 14.07 4.88 20.05
C GLU A 128 14.79 4.39 18.79
N ASP A 129 14.74 3.09 18.50
CA ASP A 129 15.35 2.55 17.27
C ASP A 129 14.45 2.87 16.06
N ASP A 130 14.94 3.74 15.17
CA ASP A 130 14.16 4.24 14.03
C ASP A 130 13.69 3.12 13.10
N CYS A 131 14.51 2.12 12.81
CA CYS A 131 14.09 0.99 11.99
C CYS A 131 12.94 0.21 12.64
N SER A 132 13.05 -0.10 13.94
CA SER A 132 11.97 -0.76 14.69
C SER A 132 10.71 0.10 14.73
N ARG A 133 10.85 1.41 14.89
CA ARG A 133 9.71 2.34 14.87
C ARG A 133 9.03 2.34 13.51
N VAL A 134 9.79 2.50 12.42
CA VAL A 134 9.26 2.57 11.06
C VAL A 134 8.55 1.29 10.64
N VAL A 135 9.07 0.10 10.99
CA VAL A 135 8.34 -1.15 10.68
C VAL A 135 7.02 -1.26 11.45
N LYS A 136 6.95 -0.78 12.70
CA LYS A 136 5.69 -0.74 13.47
C LYS A 136 4.70 0.26 12.88
N VAL A 137 5.17 1.44 12.46
CA VAL A 137 4.36 2.43 11.74
C VAL A 137 3.84 1.84 10.43
N ALA A 138 4.67 1.12 9.67
CA ALA A 138 4.27 0.47 8.42
C ALA A 138 3.23 -0.64 8.65
N ALA A 139 3.38 -1.44 9.70
CA ALA A 139 2.39 -2.45 10.09
C ALA A 139 1.04 -1.81 10.45
N CYS A 140 1.07 -0.76 11.28
CA CYS A 140 -0.10 0.04 11.63
C CYS A 140 -0.77 0.63 10.37
N PHE A 141 0.03 1.19 9.46
CA PHE A 141 -0.46 1.75 8.21
C PHE A 141 -1.14 0.68 7.35
N LYS A 142 -0.53 -0.50 7.18
CA LYS A 142 -1.13 -1.62 6.43
C LYS A 142 -2.51 -2.00 6.97
N VAL A 143 -2.64 -2.11 8.30
CA VAL A 143 -3.92 -2.44 8.96
C VAL A 143 -4.97 -1.35 8.73
N ASN A 144 -4.60 -0.09 8.95
CA ASN A 144 -5.53 1.02 8.77
C ASN A 144 -5.90 1.24 7.30
N ALA A 145 -4.98 1.06 6.37
CA ALA A 145 -5.25 1.13 4.94
C ALA A 145 -6.25 0.05 4.49
N LYS A 146 -6.13 -1.17 5.02
CA LYS A 146 -7.13 -2.25 4.79
C LYS A 146 -8.49 -1.87 5.36
N LYS A 147 -8.54 -1.38 6.60
CA LYS A 147 -9.76 -0.95 7.28
C LYS A 147 -10.49 0.17 6.52
N GLU A 148 -9.74 1.12 5.96
CA GLU A 148 -10.27 2.24 5.18
C GLU A 148 -10.57 1.86 3.72
N GLY A 149 -10.33 0.62 3.30
CA GLY A 149 -10.61 0.14 1.95
C GLY A 149 -9.72 0.75 0.86
N ILE A 150 -8.52 1.22 1.24
CA ILE A 150 -7.54 1.83 0.33
C ILE A 150 -6.32 0.93 0.07
N ALA A 151 -6.21 -0.20 0.76
CA ALA A 151 -5.18 -1.20 0.49
C ALA A 151 -5.43 -1.85 -0.88
N PRO A 152 -4.43 -1.90 -1.77
CA PRO A 152 -4.54 -2.59 -3.05
C PRO A 152 -4.36 -4.10 -2.87
N GLU A 153 -4.97 -4.85 -3.77
CA GLU A 153 -4.60 -6.25 -3.97
C GLU A 153 -3.24 -6.33 -4.68
N VAL A 154 -2.46 -7.39 -4.42
CA VAL A 154 -1.15 -7.61 -5.08
C VAL A 154 -1.29 -7.57 -6.61
N THR A 155 -2.34 -8.17 -7.15
CA THR A 155 -2.63 -8.20 -8.58
C THR A 155 -2.90 -6.81 -9.19
N MET A 156 -3.39 -5.85 -8.41
CA MET A 156 -3.54 -4.47 -8.87
C MET A 156 -2.18 -3.80 -9.06
N ILE A 157 -1.21 -4.11 -8.19
CA ILE A 157 0.15 -3.58 -8.27
C ILE A 157 0.88 -4.21 -9.45
N GLU A 158 0.78 -5.54 -9.61
CA GLU A 158 1.36 -6.26 -10.75
C GLU A 158 0.90 -5.68 -12.10
N ALA A 159 -0.38 -5.32 -12.21
CA ALA A 159 -0.95 -4.71 -13.41
C ALA A 159 -0.39 -3.32 -13.75
N VAL A 160 0.29 -2.66 -12.81
CA VAL A 160 0.89 -1.33 -13.01
C VAL A 160 2.41 -1.31 -12.88
N LEU A 161 3.06 -2.45 -12.61
CA LEU A 161 4.52 -2.54 -12.51
C LEU A 161 5.21 -2.03 -13.78
N GLU A 162 4.76 -2.44 -14.96
CA GLU A 162 5.38 -2.05 -16.24
C GLU A 162 5.33 -0.56 -16.55
N LYS A 163 4.49 0.22 -15.84
CA LYS A 163 4.41 1.68 -16.01
C LYS A 163 5.61 2.40 -15.42
N TYR A 164 6.36 1.71 -14.56
CA TYR A 164 7.53 2.23 -13.87
C TYR A 164 8.69 1.32 -14.21
#